data_AF-A0A8T5LNW2-F1
#
_entry.id   AF-A0A8T5LNW2-F1
#
_cell.length_a   1.000
_cell.length_b   1.000
_cell.length_c   1.000
_cell.angle_alpha   90.00
_cell.angle_beta   90.00
_cell.angle_gamma   90.00
#
_symmetry.space_group_name_H-M   'P 1'
#
loop_
_entity.id
_entity.type
_entity.pdbx_description
1 polymer ?
#
loop_
_entity_poly.entity_id
_entity_poly.type
_entity_poly.pdbx_seq_one_letter_code
_entity_poly.pdbx_strand_id
1 'polypeptide(L)' 'MAPRDVVPLKSSFMLSSLIGFIISWLWVFPRDASWGFTFMLFFVIMFVASMISMTYQPVAFPKKRA' A
#
# COMPACT_ATOMS: atom_id res chain seq x y z
N MET A 1 16.73 -25.02 8.51
CA MET A 1 15.91 -24.22 7.56
C MET A 1 15.36 -23.03 8.34
N ALA A 2 15.86 -21.82 8.06
CA ALA A 2 15.57 -20.63 8.85
C ALA A 2 14.06 -20.34 8.88
N PRO A 3 13.51 -19.81 10.01
CA PRO A 3 12.14 -19.33 10.05
C PRO A 3 11.93 -18.35 8.91
N ARG A 4 10.89 -18.55 8.09
CA ARG A 4 10.51 -17.55 7.09
C ARG A 4 9.81 -16.45 7.85
N ASP A 5 10.59 -15.49 8.33
CA ASP A 5 10.12 -14.22 8.84
C ASP A 5 9.23 -13.60 7.77
N VAL A 6 7.94 -13.74 7.95
CA VAL A 6 6.90 -13.10 7.16
C VAL A 6 6.94 -11.63 7.55
N VAL A 7 7.87 -10.90 6.95
CA VAL A 7 8.00 -9.46 7.13
C VAL A 7 6.67 -8.85 6.67
N PRO A 8 5.86 -8.26 7.57
CA PRO A 8 4.59 -7.67 7.20
C PRO A 8 4.84 -6.69 6.05
N LEU A 9 3.99 -6.75 5.03
CA LEU A 9 4.20 -6.07 3.76
C LEU A 9 4.60 -4.61 4.02
N LYS A 10 5.78 -4.22 3.52
CA LYS A 10 6.52 -3.04 3.95
C LYS A 10 5.62 -1.81 4.01
N SER A 11 5.57 -1.17 5.18
CA SER A 11 4.94 0.14 5.42
C SER A 11 5.28 1.19 4.34
N SER A 12 6.43 1.04 3.66
CA SER A 12 6.83 1.84 2.51
C SER A 12 5.81 1.90 1.36
N PHE A 13 5.00 0.86 1.12
CA PHE A 13 3.98 0.86 0.06
C PHE A 13 2.77 1.72 0.43
N MET A 14 2.41 1.75 1.72
CA MET A 14 1.39 2.67 2.22
C MET A 14 1.92 4.12 2.20
N LEU A 15 3.20 4.32 2.53
CA LEU A 15 3.82 5.64 2.48
C LEU A 15 3.90 6.19 1.04
N SER A 16 4.24 5.35 0.06
CA SER A 16 4.31 5.78 -1.35
C SER A 16 2.94 6.17 -1.92
N SER A 17 1.86 5.47 -1.53
CA SER A 17 0.50 5.85 -1.92
C SER A 17 0.06 7.18 -1.30
N LEU A 18 0.45 7.47 -0.06
CA LEU A 18 0.18 8.75 0.61
C LEU A 18 0.90 9.92 -0.07
N ILE A 19 2.19 9.75 -0.35
CA ILE A 19 3.01 10.77 -1.03
C ILE A 19 2.48 11.04 -2.44
N GLY A 20 2.18 9.97 -3.19
CA GLY A 20 1.61 10.09 -4.53
C GLY A 20 0.27 10.82 -4.55
N PHE A 21 -0.61 10.56 -3.57
CA PHE A 21 -1.88 11.26 -3.43
C PHE A 21 -1.68 12.76 -3.15
N ILE A 22 -0.75 13.11 -2.26
CA ILE A 22 -0.44 14.52 -1.92
C ILE A 22 0.13 15.27 -3.13
N ILE A 23 1.06 14.65 -3.87
CA ILE A 23 1.65 15.25 -5.09
C ILE A 23 0.58 15.42 -6.17
N SER A 24 -0.27 14.41 -6.36
CA SER A 24 -1.35 14.46 -7.35
C SER A 24 -2.31 15.62 -7.08
N TRP A 25 -2.69 15.83 -5.83
CA TRP A 25 -3.53 16.97 -5.45
C TRP A 25 -2.72 18.27 -5.60
N LEU A 26 -1.72 18.52 -4.75
CA LEU A 26 -1.10 19.86 -4.67
C LEU A 26 -0.38 20.32 -5.94
N TRP A 27 0.09 19.40 -6.79
CA TRP A 27 0.94 19.73 -7.94
C TRP A 27 0.31 19.41 -9.30
N VAL A 28 -0.36 18.27 -9.44
CA VAL A 28 -0.87 17.84 -10.75
C VAL A 28 -2.25 18.41 -11.04
N PHE A 29 -3.16 18.38 -10.07
CA PHE A 29 -4.52 18.90 -10.22
C PHE A 29 -4.61 20.37 -10.69
N PRO A 30 -3.82 21.33 -10.15
CA PRO A 30 -3.88 22.72 -10.63
C PRO A 30 -3.23 22.93 -12.00
N ARG A 31 -2.40 21.99 -12.48
CA ARG A 31 -1.73 22.07 -13.78
C ARG A 31 -2.56 21.42 -14.88
N ASP A 32 -3.14 20.25 -14.61
CA ASP A 32 -3.99 19.49 -15.53
C ASP A 32 -5.04 18.70 -14.74
N ALA A 33 -6.29 19.14 -14.80
CA ALA A 33 -7.39 18.54 -14.05
C ALA A 33 -7.64 17.06 -14.45
N SER A 34 -7.49 16.73 -15.73
CA SER A 34 -7.67 15.36 -16.23
C SER A 34 -6.62 14.41 -15.64
N TRP A 35 -5.34 14.78 -15.73
CA TRP A 35 -4.25 13.97 -15.18
C TRP A 35 -4.25 13.92 -13.66
N GLY A 36 -4.57 15.05 -13.00
CA GLY A 36 -4.69 15.11 -11.54
C GLY A 36 -5.77 14.16 -11.01
N PHE A 37 -6.93 14.08 -11.68
CA PHE A 37 -7.97 13.13 -11.33
C PHE A 37 -7.53 11.67 -11.53
N THR A 38 -6.86 11.36 -12.65
CA THR A 38 -6.39 10.00 -12.94
C THR A 38 -5.38 9.51 -11.89
N PHE A 39 -4.40 10.35 -11.54
CA PHE A 39 -3.41 9.99 -10.53
C PHE A 39 -4.03 9.88 -9.14
N MET A 40 -4.96 10.76 -8.79
CA MET A 40 -5.67 10.71 -7.52
C MET A 40 -6.47 9.40 -7.38
N LEU A 41 -7.19 9.00 -8.43
CA LEU A 41 -7.91 7.71 -8.49
C LEU A 41 -6.94 6.52 -8.34
N PHE A 42 -5.81 6.54 -9.06
CA PHE A 42 -4.80 5.50 -9.00
C PHE A 42 -4.22 5.32 -7.59
N PHE A 43 -3.83 6.42 -6.92
CA PHE A 43 -3.28 6.37 -5.58
C PHE A 43 -4.30 5.95 -4.52
N VAL A 44 -5.58 6.30 -4.69
CA VAL A 44 -6.66 5.80 -3.83
C VAL A 44 -6.80 4.28 -3.95
N ILE A 45 -6.79 3.73 -5.16
CA ILE A 45 -6.86 2.28 -5.37
C ILE A 45 -5.62 1.59 -4.76
N MET A 46 -4.43 2.16 -4.94
CA MET A 46 -3.20 1.69 -4.32
C MET A 46 -3.27 1.69 -2.80
N PHE A 47 -3.86 2.74 -2.21
CA PHE A 47 -4.04 2.87 -0.77
C PHE A 47 -4.97 1.77 -0.24
N VAL A 48 -6.12 1.54 -0.89
CA VAL A 48 -7.05 0.46 -0.53
C VAL A 48 -6.39 -0.92 -0.66
N ALA A 49 -5.65 -1.16 -1.74
CA ALA A 49 -4.90 -2.41 -1.92
C ALA A 49 -3.87 -2.63 -0.80
N SER A 50 -3.20 -1.56 -0.36
CA SER A 50 -2.25 -1.63 0.76
C SER A 50 -2.93 -2.01 2.07
N MET A 51 -4.11 -1.45 2.34
CA MET A 51 -4.90 -1.77 3.54
C MET A 51 -5.33 -3.24 3.57
N ILE A 52 -5.83 -3.75 2.44
CA ILE A 52 -6.20 -5.16 2.32
C ILE A 52 -4.99 -6.06 2.57
N SER A 53 -3.84 -5.73 1.98
CA SER A 53 -2.63 -6.52 2.16
C SER A 53 -2.10 -6.56 3.59
N MET A 54 -2.31 -5.50 4.38
CA MET A 54 -1.92 -5.49 5.80
C MET A 54 -2.90 -6.26 6.68
N THR A 55 -4.16 -6.35 6.26
CA THR A 55 -5.21 -7.05 7.01
C THR A 55 -5.08 -8.57 6.91
N TYR A 56 -4.51 -9.09 5.82
CA TYR A 56 -4.15 -10.51 5.70
C TYR A 56 -2.84 -10.82 6.47
N GLN A 57 -2.94 -10.96 7.78
CA GLN A 57 -1.84 -11.53 8.58
C GLN A 57 -1.74 -13.04 8.32
N PRO A 58 -0.51 -13.58 8.20
CA PRO A 58 -0.31 -15.02 8.06
C PRO A 58 -0.76 -15.71 9.34
N VAL A 59 -1.78 -16.55 9.22
CA VAL A 59 -2.18 -17.47 10.29
C VAL A 59 -0.96 -18.31 10.65
N ALA A 60 -0.39 -18.06 11.83
CA ALA A 60 0.75 -18.82 12.32
C ALA A 60 0.28 -20.27 12.52
N PHE A 61 0.62 -21.16 11.58
CA PHE A 61 0.35 -22.58 11.77
C PHE A 61 1.11 -23.03 13.03
N PRO A 62 0.42 -23.61 14.03
CA PRO A 62 1.09 -24.07 15.22
C PRO A 62 2.07 -25.15 14.80
N LYS A 63 3.36 -24.90 15.06
CA LYS A 63 4.43 -25.87 14.86
C LYS A 63 4.12 -27.06 15.76
N LYS A 64 3.50 -28.12 15.20
CA LYS A 64 3.39 -29.42 15.88
C LYS A 64 4.81 -29.85 16.22
N ARG A 65 5.15 -29.75 17.51
CA ARG A 65 6.37 -30.30 18.07
C ARG A 65 6.12 -31.81 18.12
N ALA A 66 6.97 -32.55 17.42
CA ALA A 66 7.02 -34.01 17.45
C ALA A 66 7.24 -34.51 18.87
#